data_AF-A0A337SS37-F1
#
_entry.id   AF-A0A337SS37-F1
#
_cell.length_a   1.000
_cell.length_b   1.000
_cell.length_c   1.000
_cell.angle_alpha   90.00
_cell.angle_beta   90.00
_cell.angle_gamma   90.00
#
_symmetry.space_group_name_H-M   'P 1'
#
loop_
_entity.id
_entity.type
_entity.pdbx_description
1 polymer ?
#
loop_
_entity_poly.entity_id
_entity_poly.type
_entity_poly.pdbx_seq_one_letter_code
_entity_poly.pdbx_strand_id
1 'polypeptide(L)'
;MGLFLSPHPQTSFLSWGVQVWQVRAAAASDWGSLPKKMQLLLFLMAFLLPPGAGAGEIIGGQEARPHSRPYMAFLIIQTPVGYSTCGGFLVREDFVLTAAHCWGSPITVILGAHNIRREERTQQRRSVLRAIRHPEYNQQSNENDIMLLQLENRIQQSEAVRTVSLPQAQARLRPGAVCTVAGWGLVSLSRSTNRLHEVQLTVQRDSRCRDRFSFYTGQTQICVGNPSSRKSAFLGDSGGPLICNNVAEGIVSYGDRRGIPPAVFTRVSSFVNWITRTMERFKQQNQTWTPL
;
A
#
# COMPACT_ATOMS: atom_id res chain seq x y z
N MET A 1 22.58 59.93 11.75
CA MET A 1 21.51 60.93 11.54
C MET A 1 20.20 60.17 11.60
N GLY A 2 19.62 59.92 12.77
CA GLY A 2 18.73 60.81 13.53
C GLY A 2 17.30 60.26 13.36
N LEU A 3 16.39 60.16 14.32
CA LEU A 3 16.27 60.55 15.72
C LEU A 3 15.07 59.75 16.29
N PHE A 4 15.20 59.28 17.54
CA PHE A 4 14.25 59.36 18.65
C PHE A 4 12.82 58.75 18.63
N LEU A 5 12.59 58.04 19.76
CA LEU A 5 11.42 58.01 20.66
C LEU A 5 10.40 56.86 20.58
N SER A 6 10.38 56.14 21.71
CA SER A 6 9.28 55.35 22.28
C SER A 6 8.04 56.23 22.53
N PRO A 7 6.82 55.67 22.62
CA PRO A 7 6.35 55.16 23.91
C PRO A 7 5.40 53.93 23.86
N HIS A 8 5.29 53.24 25.00
CA HIS A 8 4.20 52.34 25.43
C HIS A 8 2.84 53.11 25.57
N PRO A 9 1.63 52.51 25.78
CA PRO A 9 1.34 51.21 26.43
C PRO A 9 0.06 50.42 25.97
N GLN A 10 -0.16 49.27 26.65
CA GLN A 10 -1.42 48.60 27.04
C GLN A 10 -2.22 47.63 26.13
N THR A 11 -2.54 46.50 26.78
CA THR A 11 -3.65 45.54 26.60
C THR A 11 -3.57 44.63 25.37
N SER A 12 -3.92 43.34 25.39
CA SER A 12 -4.75 42.54 26.31
C SER A 12 -4.35 41.06 26.22
N PHE A 13 -4.58 40.37 27.34
CA PHE A 13 -4.59 38.92 27.46
C PHE A 13 -5.53 38.28 26.44
N LEU A 14 -5.15 37.11 25.91
CA LEU A 14 -6.04 35.94 25.79
C LEU A 14 -5.19 34.68 25.61
N SER A 15 -4.90 34.06 26.75
CA SER A 15 -4.55 32.65 26.87
C SER A 15 -5.73 31.82 26.36
N TRP A 16 -5.52 31.03 25.30
CA TRP A 16 -6.41 29.92 24.97
C TRP A 16 -5.75 28.65 25.44
N GLY A 17 -6.13 28.24 26.65
CA GLY A 17 -5.83 26.94 27.21
C GLY A 17 -6.38 25.83 26.31
N VAL A 18 -5.56 24.84 26.07
CA VAL A 18 -5.96 23.57 25.48
C VAL A 18 -6.88 22.88 26.48
N GLN A 19 -8.18 22.85 26.17
CA GLN A 19 -9.16 22.05 26.91
C GLN A 19 -8.86 20.56 26.68
N VAL A 20 -8.21 19.97 27.67
CA VAL A 20 -8.17 18.53 27.88
C VAL A 20 -9.60 18.08 28.19
N TRP A 21 -10.24 17.39 27.25
CA TRP A 21 -11.48 16.67 27.54
C TRP A 21 -11.14 15.46 28.41
N GLN A 22 -11.26 15.63 29.73
CA GLN A 22 -11.42 14.51 30.65
C GLN A 22 -12.73 13.80 30.30
N VAL A 23 -12.64 12.57 29.81
CA VAL A 23 -13.78 11.65 29.86
C VAL A 23 -13.99 11.32 31.34
N ARG A 24 -14.93 12.03 31.97
CA ARG A 24 -15.46 11.62 33.28
C ARG A 24 -16.20 10.31 33.06
N ALA A 25 -15.63 9.22 33.58
CA ALA A 25 -16.43 8.04 33.88
C ALA A 25 -17.48 8.45 34.91
N ALA A 26 -18.75 8.51 34.49
CA ALA A 26 -19.88 8.62 35.39
C ALA A 26 -20.01 7.28 36.13
N ALA A 27 -19.37 7.17 37.29
CA ALA A 27 -19.70 6.16 38.28
C ALA A 27 -20.75 6.75 39.23
N ALA A 28 -21.95 6.17 39.22
CA ALA A 28 -22.88 5.98 40.34
C ALA A 28 -24.34 6.04 39.85
N SER A 29 -24.84 4.89 39.40
CA SER A 29 -26.27 4.61 39.44
C SER A 29 -26.46 3.19 40.00
N ASP A 30 -26.37 3.10 41.32
CA ASP A 30 -27.07 2.15 42.20
C ASP A 30 -27.31 0.73 41.64
N TRP A 31 -26.30 -0.15 41.71
CA TRP A 31 -26.37 -1.55 41.24
C TRP A 31 -27.05 -2.51 42.24
N GLY A 32 -27.69 -1.99 43.29
CA GLY A 32 -28.25 -2.77 44.39
C GLY A 32 -29.64 -3.37 44.17
N SER A 33 -30.38 -2.99 43.12
CA SER A 33 -31.81 -3.32 42.99
C SER A 33 -32.19 -4.30 41.87
N LEU A 34 -31.21 -4.83 41.13
CA LEU A 34 -31.50 -5.82 40.08
C LEU A 34 -31.63 -7.23 40.68
N PRO A 35 -32.70 -7.99 40.37
CA PRO A 35 -32.87 -9.34 40.88
C PRO A 35 -31.68 -10.21 40.44
N LYS A 36 -31.12 -11.01 41.36
CA LYS A 36 -29.88 -11.81 41.15
C LYS A 36 -29.85 -12.63 39.85
N LYS A 37 -31.01 -13.06 39.34
CA LYS A 37 -31.13 -13.74 38.04
C LYS A 37 -30.76 -12.87 36.84
N MET A 38 -31.06 -11.56 36.90
CA MET A 38 -30.76 -10.59 35.84
C MET A 38 -29.27 -10.20 35.80
N GLN A 39 -28.60 -10.19 36.96
CA GLN A 39 -27.14 -10.01 37.03
C GLN A 39 -26.38 -11.20 36.42
N LEU A 40 -26.88 -12.43 36.60
CA LEU A 40 -26.28 -13.62 36.00
C LEU A 40 -26.43 -13.64 34.47
N LEU A 41 -27.57 -13.17 33.95
CA LEU A 41 -27.82 -13.00 32.51
C LEU A 41 -26.90 -11.94 31.87
N LEU A 42 -26.63 -10.83 32.56
CA LEU A 42 -25.70 -9.81 32.09
C LEU A 42 -24.25 -10.31 32.06
N PHE A 43 -23.84 -11.11 33.04
CA PHE A 43 -22.52 -11.75 33.04
C PHE A 43 -22.38 -12.83 31.95
N LEU A 44 -23.43 -13.60 31.66
CA LEU A 44 -23.43 -14.59 30.58
C LEU A 44 -23.42 -13.94 29.18
N MET A 45 -24.04 -12.77 29.01
CA MET A 45 -24.01 -12.00 27.76
C MET A 45 -22.63 -11.36 27.49
N ALA A 46 -21.84 -11.05 28.53
CA ALA A 46 -20.47 -10.54 28.37
C ALA A 46 -19.49 -11.59 27.80
N PHE A 47 -19.78 -12.89 27.98
CA PHE A 47 -19.00 -14.00 27.43
C PHE A 47 -19.46 -14.48 26.04
N LEU A 48 -20.60 -13.96 25.54
CA LEU A 48 -21.12 -14.25 24.20
C LEU A 48 -20.77 -13.16 23.17
N LEU A 49 -20.09 -12.09 23.60
CA LEU A 49 -19.46 -11.18 22.67
C LEU A 49 -18.22 -11.88 22.09
N PRO A 50 -18.18 -12.16 20.77
CA PRO A 50 -16.92 -12.58 20.15
C PRO A 50 -15.86 -11.53 20.50
N PRO A 51 -14.59 -11.93 20.72
CA PRO A 51 -13.51 -10.97 20.95
C PRO A 51 -13.63 -9.92 19.85
N GLY A 52 -13.82 -8.66 20.26
CA GLY A 52 -14.10 -7.57 19.35
C GLY A 52 -13.16 -7.68 18.16
N ALA A 53 -13.72 -7.92 16.98
CA ALA A 53 -12.96 -7.96 15.74
C ALA A 53 -12.33 -6.57 15.60
N GLY A 54 -11.07 -6.46 16.02
CA GLY A 54 -10.31 -5.23 15.95
C GLY A 54 -10.40 -4.70 14.54
N ALA A 55 -10.85 -3.45 14.39
CA ALA A 55 -10.82 -2.76 13.12
C ALA A 55 -9.35 -2.54 12.72
N GLY A 56 -8.77 -3.44 11.90
CA GLY A 56 -7.44 -3.33 11.30
C GLY A 56 -7.56 -3.17 9.78
N GLU A 57 -7.06 -2.12 9.16
CA GLU A 57 -5.73 -1.98 8.56
C GLU A 57 -5.45 -2.69 7.22
N ILE A 58 -5.22 -1.94 6.13
CA ILE A 58 -5.87 -2.07 4.81
C ILE A 58 -7.39 -2.24 5.01
N ILE A 59 -8.27 -1.81 4.09
CA ILE A 59 -9.71 -1.90 4.43
C ILE A 59 -10.02 -3.39 4.68
N GLY A 60 -10.35 -3.74 5.93
CA GLY A 60 -10.55 -5.10 6.44
C GLY A 60 -9.36 -6.07 6.39
N GLY A 61 -8.11 -5.59 6.47
CA GLY A 61 -6.90 -6.42 6.55
C GLY A 61 -6.35 -6.57 7.98
N GLN A 62 -5.07 -6.95 8.09
CA GLN A 62 -4.36 -7.14 9.37
C GLN A 62 -2.87 -6.83 9.23
N GLU A 63 -2.17 -6.57 10.35
CA GLU A 63 -0.72 -6.38 10.34
C GLU A 63 -0.06 -7.65 9.80
N ALA A 64 0.78 -7.50 8.79
CA ALA A 64 1.55 -8.61 8.27
C ALA A 64 2.57 -9.07 9.33
N ARG A 65 2.86 -10.36 9.40
CA ARG A 65 3.98 -10.82 10.22
C ARG A 65 5.27 -10.12 9.72
N PRO A 66 6.09 -9.52 10.60
CA PRO A 66 7.31 -8.83 10.18
C PRO A 66 8.15 -9.67 9.24
N HIS A 67 8.54 -9.07 8.10
CA HIS A 67 9.38 -9.68 7.06
C HIS A 67 8.79 -10.92 6.36
N SER A 68 7.49 -11.24 6.56
CA SER A 68 6.82 -12.36 5.86
C SER A 68 6.58 -12.12 4.35
N ARG A 69 6.80 -10.88 3.89
CA ARG A 69 6.64 -10.45 2.49
C ARG A 69 7.97 -9.87 1.98
N PRO A 70 9.02 -10.68 1.83
CA PRO A 70 10.39 -10.20 1.63
C PRO A 70 10.63 -9.52 0.27
N TYR A 71 9.65 -9.59 -0.64
CA TYR A 71 9.66 -8.90 -1.92
C TYR A 71 9.14 -7.48 -1.86
N MET A 72 8.47 -7.06 -0.78
CA MET A 72 7.84 -5.75 -0.70
C MET A 72 8.88 -4.63 -0.76
N ALA A 73 8.58 -3.62 -1.57
CA ALA A 73 9.34 -2.40 -1.69
C ALA A 73 8.45 -1.20 -1.34
N PHE A 74 8.95 -0.33 -0.47
CA PHE A 74 8.34 0.97 -0.21
C PHE A 74 9.04 2.03 -1.04
N LEU A 75 8.26 2.83 -1.76
CA LEU A 75 8.76 3.86 -2.67
C LEU A 75 8.53 5.23 -2.08
N ILE A 76 9.58 6.05 -2.01
CA ILE A 76 9.49 7.48 -1.72
C ILE A 76 9.78 8.20 -3.04
N ILE A 77 8.81 8.97 -3.52
CA ILE A 77 8.82 9.57 -4.85
C ILE A 77 8.75 11.09 -4.67
N GLN A 78 9.75 11.80 -5.17
CA GLN A 78 9.71 13.25 -5.21
C GLN A 78 8.93 13.72 -6.45
N THR A 79 7.98 14.62 -6.23
CA THR A 79 7.10 15.22 -7.24
C THR A 79 7.17 16.74 -7.16
N PRO A 80 6.68 17.49 -8.17
CA PRO A 80 6.66 18.96 -8.12
C PRO A 80 5.87 19.54 -6.93
N VAL A 81 4.94 18.78 -6.35
CA VAL A 81 4.06 19.22 -5.25
C VAL A 81 4.45 18.64 -3.89
N GLY A 82 5.60 17.97 -3.79
CA GLY A 82 6.10 17.35 -2.57
C GLY A 82 6.40 15.87 -2.74
N TYR A 83 6.31 15.10 -1.65
CA TYR A 83 6.59 13.66 -1.66
C TYR A 83 5.30 12.85 -1.80
N SER A 84 5.37 11.81 -2.62
CA SER A 84 4.37 10.75 -2.76
C SER A 84 4.98 9.41 -2.37
N THR A 85 4.12 8.45 -2.03
CA THR A 85 4.52 7.10 -1.65
C THR A 85 3.72 6.06 -2.42
N CYS A 86 4.41 5.01 -2.86
CA CYS A 86 3.80 3.84 -3.50
C CYS A 86 4.40 2.56 -2.93
N GLY A 87 3.73 1.44 -3.19
CA GLY A 87 4.30 0.12 -3.12
C GLY A 87 5.07 -0.26 -4.39
N GLY A 88 5.83 -1.33 -4.28
CA GLY A 88 6.49 -2.03 -5.37
C GLY A 88 6.90 -3.41 -4.89
N PHE A 89 7.53 -4.19 -5.78
CA PHE A 89 8.06 -5.49 -5.40
C PHE A 89 9.30 -5.89 -6.20
N LEU A 90 10.23 -6.55 -5.52
CA LEU A 90 11.51 -7.00 -6.08
C LEU A 90 11.30 -8.19 -7.02
N VAL A 91 11.68 -8.04 -8.28
CA VAL A 91 11.62 -9.13 -9.28
C VAL A 91 13.01 -9.60 -9.72
N ARG A 92 14.04 -8.77 -9.48
CA ARG A 92 15.47 -9.09 -9.60
C ARG A 92 16.25 -8.23 -8.63
N GLU A 93 17.48 -8.60 -8.27
CA GLU A 93 18.32 -7.86 -7.29
C GLU A 93 18.52 -6.38 -7.64
N ASP A 94 18.40 -6.00 -8.90
CA ASP A 94 18.53 -4.65 -9.44
C ASP A 94 17.22 -4.09 -10.04
N PHE A 95 16.09 -4.82 -9.95
CA PHE A 95 14.81 -4.41 -10.53
C PHE A 95 13.63 -4.57 -9.58
N VAL A 96 12.90 -3.48 -9.39
CA VAL A 96 11.61 -3.43 -8.71
C VAL A 96 10.51 -3.15 -9.73
N LEU A 97 9.40 -3.88 -9.64
CA LEU A 97 8.19 -3.65 -10.41
C LEU A 97 7.20 -2.82 -9.59
N THR A 98 6.52 -1.87 -10.23
CA THR A 98 5.50 -1.00 -9.62
C THR A 98 4.54 -0.50 -10.70
N ALA A 99 3.58 0.37 -10.32
CA ALA A 99 2.66 1.02 -11.25
C ALA A 99 3.36 2.19 -11.97
N ALA A 100 2.96 2.46 -13.22
CA ALA A 100 3.53 3.56 -14.01
C ALA A 100 3.14 4.94 -13.50
N HIS A 101 1.99 5.06 -12.84
CA HIS A 101 1.56 6.31 -12.21
C HIS A 101 2.39 6.67 -10.95
N CYS A 102 3.16 5.73 -10.40
CA CYS A 102 4.11 5.97 -9.29
C CYS A 102 5.37 6.69 -9.79
N TRP A 103 5.18 7.84 -10.43
CA TRP A 103 6.21 8.56 -11.19
C TRP A 103 6.68 9.83 -10.48
N GLY A 104 7.98 10.10 -10.60
CA GLY A 104 8.64 11.29 -10.07
C GLY A 104 10.15 11.15 -10.17
N SER A 105 10.88 12.14 -9.65
CA SER A 105 12.34 12.07 -9.57
C SER A 105 12.85 13.03 -8.49
N PRO A 106 13.78 12.59 -7.62
CA PRO A 106 14.28 11.22 -7.46
C PRO A 106 13.23 10.23 -6.90
N ILE A 107 13.51 8.93 -7.08
CA ILE A 107 12.78 7.83 -6.43
C ILE A 107 13.76 7.05 -5.54
N THR A 108 13.37 6.84 -4.27
CA THR A 108 14.08 5.96 -3.33
C THR A 108 13.26 4.72 -3.05
N VAL A 109 13.92 3.56 -3.09
CA VAL A 109 13.35 2.25 -2.78
C VAL A 109 13.85 1.79 -1.41
N ILE A 110 12.95 1.33 -0.54
CA ILE A 110 13.28 0.69 0.73
C ILE A 110 12.74 -0.75 0.70
N LEU A 111 13.63 -1.73 0.81
CA LEU A 111 13.27 -3.14 0.97
C LEU A 111 13.59 -3.63 2.38
N GLY A 112 13.00 -4.76 2.77
CA GLY A 112 13.26 -5.39 4.08
C GLY A 112 12.68 -4.62 5.27
N ALA A 113 11.81 -3.64 5.01
CA ALA A 113 11.10 -2.90 6.03
C ALA A 113 9.86 -3.68 6.51
N HIS A 114 9.59 -3.63 7.81
CA HIS A 114 8.25 -3.84 8.36
C HIS A 114 7.65 -2.49 8.79
N ASN A 115 8.39 -1.71 9.59
CA ASN A 115 8.00 -0.37 9.99
C ASN A 115 8.82 0.71 9.26
N ILE A 116 8.19 1.41 8.30
CA ILE A 116 8.86 2.41 7.45
C ILE A 116 9.32 3.68 8.17
N ARG A 117 8.91 3.90 9.43
CA ARG A 117 9.38 5.02 10.27
C ARG A 117 10.50 4.63 11.21
N ARG A 118 10.86 3.35 11.29
CA ARG A 118 11.98 2.88 12.11
C ARG A 118 13.15 2.52 11.23
N GLU A 119 14.35 2.73 11.76
CA GLU A 119 15.56 2.19 11.16
C GLU A 119 15.70 0.73 11.60
N GLU A 120 15.31 -0.20 10.73
CA GLU A 120 15.42 -1.63 10.97
C GLU A 120 16.69 -2.15 10.29
N ARG A 121 17.47 -2.99 10.98
CA ARG A 121 18.74 -3.53 10.45
C ARG A 121 18.59 -4.34 9.15
N THR A 122 17.39 -4.81 8.88
CA THR A 122 17.00 -5.55 7.68
C THR A 122 16.77 -4.63 6.47
N GLN A 123 16.61 -3.32 6.68
CA GLN A 123 16.28 -2.39 5.62
C GLN A 123 17.45 -2.16 4.67
N GLN A 124 17.14 -2.14 3.38
CA GLN A 124 18.06 -1.73 2.34
C GLN A 124 17.45 -0.59 1.54
N ARG A 125 18.06 0.59 1.65
CA ARG A 125 17.69 1.78 0.90
C ARG A 125 18.52 1.85 -0.38
N ARG A 126 17.87 2.08 -1.52
CA ARG A 126 18.53 2.24 -2.84
C ARG A 126 17.88 3.37 -3.62
N SER A 127 18.71 4.21 -4.22
CA SER A 127 18.26 5.15 -5.25
C SER A 127 17.93 4.40 -6.55
N VAL A 128 16.96 4.93 -7.28
CA VAL A 128 16.61 4.44 -8.62
C VAL A 128 17.53 5.12 -9.64
N LEU A 129 18.26 4.31 -10.40
CA LEU A 129 19.07 4.76 -11.53
C LEU A 129 18.21 5.21 -12.70
N ARG A 130 17.15 4.44 -13.00
CA ARG A 130 16.20 4.75 -14.06
C ARG A 130 14.81 4.18 -13.78
N ALA A 131 13.80 4.99 -14.04
CA ALA A 131 12.40 4.62 -13.99
C ALA A 131 11.88 4.42 -15.42
N ILE A 132 11.45 3.20 -15.74
CA ILE A 132 11.12 2.74 -17.10
C ILE A 132 9.64 2.41 -17.15
N ARG A 133 8.80 3.41 -17.43
CA ARG A 133 7.36 3.20 -17.66
C ARG A 133 7.13 2.38 -18.92
N HIS A 134 6.04 1.62 -18.95
CA HIS A 134 5.58 1.02 -20.19
C HIS A 134 5.40 2.14 -21.25
N PRO A 135 5.92 1.97 -22.48
CA PRO A 135 5.87 3.02 -23.50
C PRO A 135 4.44 3.39 -23.91
N GLU A 136 3.50 2.46 -23.73
CA GLU A 136 2.08 2.65 -24.03
C GLU A 136 1.24 2.95 -22.78
N TYR A 137 1.87 3.36 -21.66
CA TYR A 137 1.13 3.80 -20.49
C TYR A 137 0.26 5.02 -20.81
N ASN A 138 -1.05 4.91 -20.54
CA ASN A 138 -1.99 5.99 -20.74
C ASN A 138 -2.51 6.51 -19.39
N GLN A 139 -2.16 7.75 -19.07
CA GLN A 139 -2.52 8.39 -17.79
C GLN A 139 -4.02 8.65 -17.63
N GLN A 140 -4.78 8.80 -18.72
CA GLN A 140 -6.21 9.04 -18.66
C GLN A 140 -6.99 7.76 -18.34
N SER A 141 -6.62 6.64 -18.98
CA SER A 141 -7.29 5.35 -18.81
C SER A 141 -6.67 4.46 -17.73
N ASN A 142 -5.44 4.75 -17.28
CA ASN A 142 -4.58 3.85 -16.51
C ASN A 142 -4.33 2.51 -17.23
N GLU A 143 -4.40 2.50 -18.56
CA GLU A 143 -4.00 1.33 -19.34
C GLU A 143 -2.47 1.22 -19.38
N ASN A 144 -1.97 -0.02 -19.34
CA ASN A 144 -0.54 -0.34 -19.27
C ASN A 144 0.17 0.34 -18.08
N ASP A 145 -0.52 0.42 -16.94
CA ASP A 145 -0.01 1.01 -15.70
C ASP A 145 1.00 0.09 -15.00
N ILE A 146 2.19 -0.01 -15.60
CA ILE A 146 3.31 -0.81 -15.14
C ILE A 146 4.65 -0.10 -15.42
N MET A 147 5.56 -0.18 -14.46
CA MET A 147 6.89 0.41 -14.55
C MET A 147 7.94 -0.46 -13.86
N LEU A 148 9.11 -0.53 -14.49
CA LEU A 148 10.32 -1.10 -13.90
C LEU A 148 11.19 0.02 -13.33
N LEU A 149 11.66 -0.15 -12.10
CA LEU A 149 12.66 0.69 -11.47
C LEU A 149 13.98 -0.08 -11.45
N GLN A 150 14.98 0.39 -12.19
CA GLN A 150 16.32 -0.14 -12.06
C GLN A 150 17.03 0.58 -10.92
N LEU A 151 17.60 -0.19 -9.99
CA LEU A 151 18.34 0.33 -8.85
C LEU A 151 19.77 0.70 -9.25
N GLU A 152 20.35 1.73 -8.63
CA GLU A 152 21.77 2.09 -8.84
C GLU A 152 22.71 0.95 -8.44
N ASN A 153 22.40 0.26 -7.34
CA ASN A 153 23.17 -0.85 -6.83
C ASN A 153 22.26 -2.02 -6.55
N ARG A 154 22.79 -3.24 -6.77
CA ARG A 154 22.09 -4.47 -6.43
C ARG A 154 21.75 -4.51 -4.94
N ILE A 155 20.61 -5.09 -4.66
CA ILE A 155 20.16 -5.47 -3.33
C ILE A 155 20.78 -6.81 -2.96
N GLN A 156 21.17 -6.94 -1.70
CA GLN A 156 21.66 -8.20 -1.15
C GLN A 156 20.46 -9.02 -0.67
N GLN A 157 20.33 -10.26 -1.14
CA GLN A 157 19.25 -11.13 -0.66
C GLN A 157 19.47 -11.54 0.80
N SER A 158 18.38 -11.67 1.54
CA SER A 158 18.36 -12.10 2.93
C SER A 158 17.04 -12.82 3.26
N GLU A 159 16.78 -13.11 4.54
CA GLU A 159 15.45 -13.57 4.97
C GLU A 159 14.38 -12.49 4.80
N ALA A 160 14.75 -11.22 4.96
CA ALA A 160 13.85 -10.08 4.85
C ALA A 160 13.75 -9.49 3.45
N VAL A 161 14.65 -9.86 2.54
CA VAL A 161 14.71 -9.31 1.18
C VAL A 161 14.92 -10.43 0.15
N ARG A 162 13.89 -10.72 -0.65
CA ARG A 162 13.91 -11.76 -1.69
C ARG A 162 13.07 -11.36 -2.90
N THR A 163 13.41 -11.89 -4.06
CA THR A 163 12.62 -11.70 -5.26
C THR A 163 11.32 -12.51 -5.21
N VAL A 164 10.27 -12.02 -5.87
CA VAL A 164 9.04 -12.78 -6.13
C VAL A 164 9.01 -13.25 -7.59
N SER A 165 8.43 -14.43 -7.80
CA SER A 165 8.29 -15.00 -9.14
C SER A 165 7.26 -14.25 -9.97
N LEU A 166 7.58 -14.02 -11.24
CA LEU A 166 6.64 -13.57 -12.24
C LEU A 166 5.73 -14.73 -12.70
N PRO A 167 4.48 -14.45 -13.11
CA PRO A 167 3.59 -15.46 -13.66
C PRO A 167 4.08 -15.94 -15.02
N GLN A 168 3.55 -17.08 -15.46
CA GLN A 168 3.70 -17.49 -16.84
C GLN A 168 3.06 -16.44 -17.77
N ALA A 169 3.72 -16.12 -18.88
CA ALA A 169 3.23 -15.17 -19.86
C ALA A 169 1.81 -15.55 -20.32
N GLN A 170 0.92 -14.56 -20.38
CA GLN A 170 -0.50 -14.71 -20.78
C GLN A 170 -1.35 -15.62 -19.88
N ALA A 171 -0.84 -16.12 -18.75
CA ALA A 171 -1.64 -16.86 -17.79
C ALA A 171 -2.80 -16.01 -17.25
N ARG A 172 -3.95 -16.64 -17.02
CA ARG A 172 -5.15 -15.98 -16.49
C ARG A 172 -5.58 -16.60 -15.18
N LEU A 173 -5.68 -15.76 -14.15
CA LEU A 173 -6.35 -16.11 -12.91
C LEU A 173 -7.85 -16.34 -13.15
N ARG A 174 -8.37 -17.39 -12.54
CA ARG A 174 -9.81 -17.68 -12.54
C ARG A 174 -10.53 -16.80 -11.52
N PRO A 175 -11.71 -16.24 -11.84
CA PRO A 175 -12.58 -15.65 -10.84
C PRO A 175 -12.82 -16.63 -9.68
N GLY A 176 -12.80 -16.12 -8.45
CA GLY A 176 -12.84 -16.93 -7.23
C GLY A 176 -11.46 -17.25 -6.62
N ALA A 177 -10.36 -17.07 -7.37
CA ALA A 177 -9.02 -17.18 -6.80
C ALA A 177 -8.84 -16.20 -5.64
N VAL A 178 -8.30 -16.68 -4.52
CA VAL A 178 -7.98 -15.86 -3.34
C VAL A 178 -6.50 -15.50 -3.40
N CYS A 179 -6.23 -14.21 -3.31
CA CYS A 179 -4.89 -13.64 -3.41
C CYS A 179 -4.66 -12.65 -2.28
N THR A 180 -3.40 -12.38 -1.96
CA THR A 180 -3.02 -11.43 -0.92
C THR A 180 -2.47 -10.17 -1.55
N VAL A 181 -2.92 -9.02 -1.06
CA VAL A 181 -2.30 -7.72 -1.31
C VAL A 181 -1.67 -7.25 -0.01
N ALA A 182 -0.49 -6.64 -0.09
CA ALA A 182 0.17 -6.04 1.05
C ALA A 182 0.69 -4.64 0.70
N GLY A 183 0.77 -3.77 1.70
CA GLY A 183 1.18 -2.38 1.52
C GLY A 183 1.24 -1.60 2.83
N TRP A 184 1.74 -0.38 2.73
CA TRP A 184 1.77 0.63 3.80
C TRP A 184 0.76 1.75 3.53
N GLY A 185 -0.24 1.47 2.69
CA GLY A 185 -1.30 2.41 2.38
C GLY A 185 -2.23 2.67 3.57
N LEU A 186 -3.25 3.47 3.29
CA LEU A 186 -4.29 3.82 4.23
C LEU A 186 -5.05 2.57 4.67
N VAL A 187 -5.23 2.52 5.97
CA VAL A 187 -5.82 1.41 6.70
C VAL A 187 -7.33 1.57 6.93
N SER A 188 -7.80 2.80 6.76
CA SER A 188 -9.20 3.22 6.64
C SER A 188 -9.22 4.60 5.97
N LEU A 189 -10.40 5.20 5.75
CA LEU A 189 -10.51 6.54 5.16
C LEU A 189 -9.74 7.64 5.91
N SER A 190 -9.44 7.44 7.19
CA SER A 190 -8.83 8.46 8.06
C SER A 190 -7.58 8.00 8.80
N ARG A 191 -7.17 6.73 8.66
CA ARG A 191 -6.04 6.18 9.39
C ARG A 191 -4.96 5.71 8.43
N SER A 192 -3.72 6.08 8.73
CA SER A 192 -2.51 5.55 8.10
C SER A 192 -1.78 4.63 9.09
N THR A 193 -0.95 3.75 8.55
CA THR A 193 -0.08 2.88 9.33
C THR A 193 1.35 3.03 8.88
N ASN A 194 2.28 2.77 9.80
CA ASN A 194 3.71 2.72 9.47
C ASN A 194 4.19 1.28 9.30
N ARG A 195 3.34 0.30 9.62
CA ARG A 195 3.67 -1.12 9.59
C ARG A 195 3.07 -1.79 8.37
N LEU A 196 3.74 -2.80 7.82
CA LEU A 196 3.22 -3.51 6.66
C LEU A 196 1.91 -4.20 7.01
N HIS A 197 0.91 -4.01 6.16
CA HIS A 197 -0.40 -4.62 6.29
C HIS A 197 -0.72 -5.49 5.10
N GLU A 198 -1.60 -6.47 5.32
CA GLU A 198 -2.04 -7.37 4.27
C GLU A 198 -3.53 -7.70 4.36
N VAL A 199 -4.11 -8.01 3.21
CA VAL A 199 -5.50 -8.43 3.09
C VAL A 199 -5.65 -9.51 2.02
N GLN A 200 -6.52 -10.47 2.27
CA GLN A 200 -6.95 -11.43 1.25
C GLN A 200 -8.12 -10.86 0.46
N LEU A 201 -8.00 -10.86 -0.86
CA LEU A 201 -9.01 -10.44 -1.82
C LEU A 201 -9.30 -11.55 -2.82
N THR A 202 -10.50 -11.55 -3.36
CA THR A 202 -10.95 -12.53 -4.34
C THR A 202 -10.98 -11.92 -5.73
N VAL A 203 -10.37 -12.60 -6.71
CA VAL A 203 -10.47 -12.25 -8.13
C VAL A 203 -11.93 -12.33 -8.57
N GLN A 204 -12.41 -11.28 -9.23
CA GLN A 204 -13.77 -11.17 -9.73
C GLN A 204 -13.83 -11.42 -11.24
N ARG A 205 -15.05 -11.61 -11.74
CA ARG A 205 -15.30 -11.59 -13.19
C ARG A 205 -15.07 -10.18 -13.72
N ASP A 206 -14.46 -10.08 -14.90
CA ASP A 206 -14.19 -8.83 -15.62
C ASP A 206 -15.43 -7.94 -15.77
N SER A 207 -16.63 -8.52 -15.87
CA SER A 207 -17.89 -7.75 -15.95
C SER A 207 -18.08 -6.82 -14.74
N ARG A 208 -17.68 -7.23 -13.54
CA ARG A 208 -17.82 -6.41 -12.32
C ARG A 208 -17.04 -5.11 -12.39
N CYS A 209 -15.87 -5.12 -13.02
CA CYS A 209 -15.08 -3.91 -13.21
C CYS A 209 -15.56 -3.12 -14.44
N ARG A 210 -15.99 -3.78 -15.52
CA ARG A 210 -16.61 -3.10 -16.67
C ARG A 210 -17.83 -2.27 -16.29
N ASP A 211 -18.66 -2.79 -15.39
CA ASP A 211 -19.87 -2.08 -14.92
C ASP A 211 -19.53 -0.82 -14.11
N ARG A 212 -18.31 -0.72 -13.55
CA ARG A 212 -17.89 0.37 -12.64
C ARG A 212 -16.86 1.32 -13.23
N PHE A 213 -16.00 0.83 -14.12
CA PHE A 213 -14.85 1.54 -14.65
C PHE A 213 -14.90 1.50 -16.18
N SER A 214 -15.24 2.63 -16.80
CA SER A 214 -15.47 2.73 -18.25
C SER A 214 -14.25 2.36 -19.10
N PHE A 215 -13.03 2.55 -18.58
CA PHE A 215 -11.79 2.24 -19.28
C PHE A 215 -11.23 0.85 -18.99
N TYR A 216 -11.94 0.02 -18.21
CA TYR A 216 -11.44 -1.28 -17.81
C TYR A 216 -11.39 -2.26 -18.99
N THR A 217 -10.27 -2.97 -19.12
CA THR A 217 -10.08 -4.07 -20.08
C THR A 217 -9.48 -5.31 -19.39
N GLY A 218 -10.15 -6.46 -19.54
CA GLY A 218 -9.66 -7.73 -18.99
C GLY A 218 -8.38 -8.24 -19.66
N GLN A 219 -7.96 -7.65 -20.79
CA GLN A 219 -6.75 -8.05 -21.52
C GLN A 219 -5.48 -7.73 -20.74
N THR A 220 -5.38 -6.54 -20.17
CA THR A 220 -4.21 -6.04 -19.45
C THR A 220 -4.49 -5.79 -17.97
N GLN A 221 -5.72 -5.99 -17.50
CA GLN A 221 -6.12 -5.72 -16.12
C GLN A 221 -6.88 -6.90 -15.48
N ILE A 222 -6.91 -6.91 -14.15
CA ILE A 222 -7.57 -7.90 -13.28
C ILE A 222 -8.56 -7.15 -12.39
N CYS A 223 -9.77 -7.69 -12.26
CA CYS A 223 -10.78 -7.17 -11.34
C CYS A 223 -10.68 -7.91 -9.99
N VAL A 224 -10.51 -7.20 -8.88
CA VAL A 224 -10.20 -7.82 -7.58
C VAL A 224 -11.01 -7.18 -6.45
N GLY A 225 -11.49 -8.02 -5.53
CA GLY A 225 -12.24 -7.60 -4.35
C GLY A 225 -13.74 -7.84 -4.49
N ASN A 226 -14.33 -8.47 -3.48
CA ASN A 226 -15.76 -8.79 -3.48
C ASN A 226 -16.55 -7.53 -3.04
N PRO A 227 -17.52 -7.04 -3.83
CA PRO A 227 -18.35 -5.88 -3.46
C PRO A 227 -19.13 -6.05 -2.15
N SER A 228 -19.46 -7.29 -1.77
CA SER A 228 -20.12 -7.62 -0.51
C SER A 228 -19.16 -7.64 0.68
N SER A 229 -17.85 -7.63 0.43
CA SER A 229 -16.83 -7.52 1.47
C SER A 229 -16.43 -6.07 1.69
N ARG A 230 -16.17 -5.69 2.94
CA ARG A 230 -15.52 -4.41 3.26
C ARG A 230 -14.00 -4.55 3.16
N LYS A 231 -13.48 -5.21 2.10
CA LYS A 231 -12.04 -5.48 1.93
C LYS A 231 -11.51 -4.96 0.60
N SER A 232 -10.52 -4.07 0.64
CA SER A 232 -9.93 -3.48 -0.59
C SER A 232 -8.50 -3.01 -0.37
N ALA A 233 -7.68 -3.06 -1.42
CA ALA A 233 -6.50 -2.21 -1.54
C ALA A 233 -6.95 -0.73 -1.61
N PHE A 234 -6.14 0.18 -1.09
CA PHE A 234 -6.51 1.58 -1.01
C PHE A 234 -5.33 2.55 -1.26
N LEU A 235 -5.51 3.83 -0.91
CA LEU A 235 -4.52 4.87 -1.17
C LEU A 235 -3.17 4.53 -0.53
N GLY A 236 -2.10 4.55 -1.31
CA GLY A 236 -0.75 4.21 -0.88
C GLY A 236 -0.36 2.74 -1.06
N ASP A 237 -1.30 1.85 -1.39
CA ASP A 237 -0.99 0.47 -1.81
C ASP A 237 -0.66 0.37 -3.30
N SER A 238 -0.93 1.43 -4.07
CA SER A 238 -0.61 1.55 -5.49
C SER A 238 0.80 1.10 -5.82
N GLY A 239 0.96 0.30 -6.88
CA GLY A 239 2.22 -0.30 -7.26
C GLY A 239 2.61 -1.56 -6.47
N GLY A 240 1.94 -1.84 -5.35
CA GLY A 240 2.13 -3.09 -4.59
C GLY A 240 1.62 -4.33 -5.35
N PRO A 241 2.09 -5.53 -4.99
CA PRO A 241 1.73 -6.76 -5.69
C PRO A 241 0.40 -7.35 -5.23
N LEU A 242 -0.29 -8.01 -6.16
CA LEU A 242 -1.30 -9.04 -5.89
C LEU A 242 -0.62 -10.41 -5.99
N ILE A 243 -0.50 -11.11 -4.87
CA ILE A 243 0.17 -12.40 -4.78
C ILE A 243 -0.83 -13.53 -4.71
N CYS A 244 -0.74 -14.47 -5.64
CA CYS A 244 -1.52 -15.71 -5.62
C CYS A 244 -0.53 -16.87 -5.72
N ASN A 245 -0.59 -17.83 -4.80
CA ASN A 245 0.34 -18.99 -4.79
C ASN A 245 1.83 -18.60 -4.92
N ASN A 246 2.27 -17.55 -4.20
CA ASN A 246 3.63 -16.99 -4.23
C ASN A 246 4.09 -16.38 -5.57
N VAL A 247 3.16 -16.10 -6.49
CA VAL A 247 3.41 -15.46 -7.78
C VAL A 247 2.81 -14.06 -7.81
N ALA A 248 3.53 -13.09 -8.39
CA ALA A 248 3.07 -11.72 -8.56
C ALA A 248 2.15 -11.57 -9.79
N GLU A 249 0.88 -11.87 -9.60
CA GLU A 249 -0.12 -11.92 -10.66
C GLU A 249 -0.64 -10.53 -11.08
N GLY A 250 -0.60 -9.57 -10.16
CA GLY A 250 -1.12 -8.23 -10.40
C GLY A 250 -0.33 -7.11 -9.72
N ILE A 251 -0.60 -5.88 -10.14
CA ILE A 251 -0.07 -4.64 -9.55
C ILE A 251 -1.26 -3.75 -9.20
N VAL A 252 -1.35 -3.26 -7.96
CA VAL A 252 -2.40 -2.31 -7.56
C VAL A 252 -2.33 -1.08 -8.47
N SER A 253 -3.39 -0.76 -9.20
CA SER A 253 -3.42 0.34 -10.16
C SER A 253 -4.39 1.44 -9.72
N TYR A 254 -5.69 1.17 -9.74
CA TYR A 254 -6.71 2.14 -9.32
C TYR A 254 -7.95 1.45 -8.72
N GLY A 255 -8.81 2.24 -8.09
CA GLY A 255 -10.05 1.74 -7.50
C GLY A 255 -11.02 2.87 -7.21
N ASP A 256 -12.08 2.54 -6.48
CA ASP A 256 -13.03 3.55 -6.02
C ASP A 256 -12.40 4.52 -5.03
N ARG A 257 -12.73 5.81 -5.13
CA ARG A 257 -12.20 6.87 -4.25
C ARG A 257 -12.52 6.67 -2.77
N ARG A 258 -13.56 5.89 -2.45
CA ARG A 258 -13.96 5.54 -1.07
C ARG A 258 -13.46 4.15 -0.65
N GLY A 259 -12.65 3.49 -1.48
CA GLY A 259 -12.11 2.16 -1.19
C GLY A 259 -13.17 1.06 -1.25
N ILE A 260 -14.24 1.28 -2.02
CA ILE A 260 -15.30 0.30 -2.24
C ILE A 260 -14.86 -0.69 -3.32
N PRO A 261 -14.84 -2.01 -3.04
CA PRO A 261 -14.52 -3.03 -4.05
C PRO A 261 -15.50 -3.05 -5.23
N PRO A 262 -15.08 -3.50 -6.43
CA PRO A 262 -13.75 -4.01 -6.73
C PRO A 262 -12.73 -2.89 -7.02
N ALA A 263 -11.45 -3.22 -6.93
CA ALA A 263 -10.34 -2.43 -7.44
C ALA A 263 -9.73 -3.10 -8.68
N VAL A 264 -9.02 -2.32 -9.48
CA VAL A 264 -8.38 -2.73 -10.72
C VAL A 264 -6.87 -2.84 -10.51
N PHE A 265 -6.34 -3.97 -10.99
CA PHE A 265 -4.93 -4.29 -10.93
C PHE A 265 -4.40 -4.48 -12.35
N THR A 266 -3.17 -4.05 -12.63
CA THR A 266 -2.49 -4.41 -13.89
C THR A 266 -2.19 -5.91 -13.88
N ARG A 267 -2.50 -6.62 -14.97
CA ARG A 267 -2.27 -8.06 -15.14
C ARG A 267 -0.82 -8.31 -15.52
N VAL A 268 0.02 -8.76 -14.59
CA VAL A 268 1.46 -8.91 -14.82
C VAL A 268 1.75 -9.90 -15.95
N SER A 269 0.99 -10.99 -16.06
CA SER A 269 1.17 -12.00 -17.10
C SER A 269 1.09 -11.46 -18.53
N SER A 270 0.34 -10.37 -18.76
CA SER A 270 0.27 -9.71 -20.07
C SER A 270 1.56 -8.98 -20.44
N PHE A 271 2.38 -8.62 -19.45
CA PHE A 271 3.57 -7.81 -19.61
C PHE A 271 4.87 -8.58 -19.41
N VAL A 272 4.84 -9.89 -19.11
CA VAL A 272 6.05 -10.70 -18.86
C VAL A 272 7.09 -10.55 -19.98
N ASN A 273 6.67 -10.57 -21.26
CA ASN A 273 7.58 -10.38 -22.39
C ASN A 273 8.21 -8.98 -22.42
N TRP A 274 7.49 -7.94 -22.03
CA TRP A 274 8.03 -6.59 -21.90
C TRP A 274 9.00 -6.50 -20.70
N ILE A 275 8.62 -7.07 -19.56
CA ILE A 275 9.43 -7.10 -18.34
C ILE A 275 10.78 -7.77 -18.62
N THR A 276 10.78 -8.98 -19.16
CA THR A 276 12.00 -9.75 -19.43
C THR A 276 12.91 -9.03 -20.42
N ARG A 277 12.38 -8.60 -21.57
CA ARG A 277 13.17 -7.86 -22.59
C ARG A 277 13.77 -6.56 -22.04
N THR A 278 13.02 -5.85 -21.20
CA THR A 278 13.48 -4.60 -20.58
C THR A 278 14.61 -4.88 -19.59
N MET A 279 14.43 -5.85 -18.70
CA MET A 279 15.45 -6.26 -17.72
C MET A 279 16.73 -6.81 -18.38
N GLU A 280 16.63 -7.46 -19.54
CA GLU A 280 17.77 -7.93 -20.34
C GLU A 280 18.53 -6.78 -21.01
N ARG A 281 17.81 -5.90 -21.71
CA ARG A 281 18.39 -4.71 -22.38
C ARG A 281 19.25 -3.89 -21.42
N PHE A 282 18.75 -3.63 -20.22
CA PHE A 282 19.45 -2.79 -19.25
C PHE A 282 20.49 -3.54 -18.40
N LYS A 283 20.56 -4.87 -18.48
CA LYS A 283 21.69 -5.66 -17.97
C LYS A 283 22.92 -5.45 -18.86
N GLN A 284 22.74 -5.50 -20.18
CA GLN A 284 23.83 -5.37 -21.16
C GLN A 284 24.44 -3.96 -21.14
N GLN A 285 23.62 -2.92 -21.02
CA GLN A 285 24.11 -1.54 -20.96
C GLN A 285 25.06 -1.28 -19.78
N ASN A 286 24.83 -1.89 -18.61
CA ASN A 286 25.76 -1.73 -17.48
C ASN A 286 27.07 -2.50 -17.67
N GLN A 287 27.12 -3.54 -18.52
CA GLN A 287 28.35 -4.27 -18.85
C GLN A 287 29.20 -3.56 -19.90
N THR A 288 28.58 -2.79 -20.80
CA THR A 288 29.31 -1.99 -21.80
C THR A 288 29.90 -0.69 -21.23
N TRP A 289 29.45 -0.26 -20.04
CA TRP A 289 29.87 0.99 -19.41
C TRP A 289 30.83 0.80 -18.22
N THR A 290 31.29 -0.41 -17.90
CA THR A 290 32.41 -0.60 -16.96
C THR A 290 33.69 -0.04 -17.58
N PRO A 291 34.26 1.05 -17.07
CA PRO A 291 35.57 1.52 -17.52
C PRO A 291 36.61 0.44 -17.18
N LEU A 292 37.46 0.11 -18.14
CA LEU A 292 38.66 -0.69 -17.92
C LEU A 292 39.61 -0.02 -16.93
#